data_AF-A0A366XYE8-F1
#
_entry.id   AF-A0A366XYE8-F1
#
_cell.length_a   1.000
_cell.length_b   1.000
_cell.length_c   1.000
_cell.angle_alpha   90.00
_cell.angle_beta   90.00
_cell.angle_gamma   90.00
#
_symmetry.space_group_name_H-M   'P 1'
#
loop_
_entity.id
_entity.type
_entity.pdbx_description
1 polymer ?
#
loop_
_entity_poly.entity_id
_entity_poly.type
_entity_poly.pdbx_seq_one_letter_code
_entity_poly.pdbx_strand_id
1 'polypeptide(L)'
;MIVFVILAFSVYLFLAGHNAPGGGFIGGLMTSAALLLLYVSYGFKTMKRIIKVNFRMFIGFGLLIAVLTGIGSFFFNVPFLSHTFAHFHHVPVIGEIELATAMLFDLGVYLTVIGVTMTIILTIAEDAG
;
A
#
# COMPACT_ATOMS: atom_id res chain seq x y z
N MET A 1 6.26 -19.91 -7.77
CA MET A 1 4.83 -20.02 -8.16
C MET A 1 3.91 -19.41 -7.09
N ILE A 2 4.03 -19.80 -5.82
CA ILE A 2 3.14 -19.30 -4.75
C ILE A 2 3.25 -17.78 -4.48
N VAL A 3 4.43 -17.18 -4.60
CA VAL A 3 4.63 -15.73 -4.43
C VAL A 3 3.74 -14.91 -5.36
N PHE A 4 3.60 -15.32 -6.64
CA PHE A 4 2.74 -14.64 -7.60
C PHE A 4 1.26 -14.73 -7.22
N VAL A 5 0.83 -15.86 -6.66
CA VAL A 5 -0.53 -16.04 -6.16
C VAL A 5 -0.80 -15.12 -4.97
N ILE A 6 0.15 -15.02 -4.03
CA ILE A 6 0.04 -14.13 -2.86
C ILE A 6 0.02 -12.66 -3.29
N LEU A 7 0.83 -12.27 -4.27
CA LEU A 7 0.81 -10.91 -4.83
C LEU A 7 -0.51 -10.59 -5.54
N ALA A 8 -1.03 -11.52 -6.34
CA ALA A 8 -2.34 -11.35 -6.98
C ALA A 8 -3.46 -11.22 -5.94
N PHE A 9 -3.41 -12.04 -4.88
CA PHE A 9 -4.36 -11.98 -3.78
C PHE A 9 -4.24 -10.70 -2.94
N SER A 10 -3.02 -10.21 -2.73
CA SER A 10 -2.76 -8.91 -2.10
C SER A 10 -3.39 -7.76 -2.88
N VAL A 11 -3.25 -7.74 -4.21
CA VAL A 11 -3.90 -6.75 -5.08
C VAL A 11 -5.41 -6.89 -5.04
N TYR A 12 -5.93 -8.13 -5.03
CA TYR A 12 -7.36 -8.36 -4.86
C TYR A 12 -7.88 -7.80 -3.54
N LEU A 13 -7.20 -8.06 -2.41
CA LEU A 13 -7.59 -7.54 -1.10
C LEU A 13 -7.53 -6.02 -1.05
N PHE A 14 -6.55 -5.41 -1.70
CA PHE A 14 -6.45 -3.95 -1.83
C PHE A 14 -7.67 -3.37 -2.56
N LEU A 15 -8.03 -3.94 -3.72
CA LEU A 15 -9.17 -3.49 -4.52
C LEU A 15 -10.52 -3.81 -3.86
N ALA A 16 -10.62 -4.95 -3.16
CA ALA A 16 -11.84 -5.40 -2.50
C ALA A 16 -12.22 -4.58 -1.26
N GLY A 17 -11.29 -3.77 -0.71
CA GLY A 17 -11.49 -2.98 0.50
C GLY A 17 -12.65 -1.99 0.47
N HIS A 18 -13.22 -1.71 -0.71
CA HIS A 18 -14.36 -0.82 -0.91
C HIS A 18 -15.71 -1.45 -0.54
N ASN A 19 -15.89 -2.74 -0.83
CA ASN A 19 -17.20 -3.40 -0.75
C ASN A 19 -17.16 -4.68 0.12
N ALA A 20 -15.98 -5.14 0.50
CA ALA A 20 -15.75 -6.38 1.23
C ALA A 20 -14.60 -6.17 2.23
N PRO A 21 -14.44 -7.06 3.25
CA PRO A 21 -13.29 -7.01 4.14
C PRO A 21 -11.98 -7.09 3.34
N GLY A 22 -11.17 -6.03 3.42
CA GLY A 22 -9.97 -5.82 2.60
C GLY A 22 -9.31 -4.46 2.92
N GLY A 23 -8.53 -3.93 1.98
CA GLY A 23 -7.97 -2.57 2.03
C GLY A 23 -6.45 -2.48 2.02
N GLY A 24 -5.95 -1.24 2.13
CA GLY A 24 -4.52 -0.91 2.06
C GLY A 24 -3.63 -1.68 3.04
N PHE A 25 -4.10 -1.84 4.28
CA PHE A 25 -3.30 -2.45 5.34
C PHE A 25 -3.05 -3.96 5.13
N ILE A 26 -4.11 -4.75 5.00
CA ILE A 26 -4.01 -6.19 4.79
C ILE A 26 -3.38 -6.52 3.42
N GLY A 27 -3.69 -5.72 2.39
CA GLY A 27 -3.03 -5.80 1.10
C GLY A 27 -1.52 -5.67 1.25
N GLY A 28 -1.03 -4.62 1.92
CA GLY A 28 0.39 -4.35 2.10
C GLY A 28 1.11 -5.41 2.94
N LEU A 29 0.45 -5.96 3.97
CA LEU A 29 0.99 -7.08 4.75
C LEU A 29 1.14 -8.34 3.88
N MET A 30 0.16 -8.65 3.02
CA MET A 30 0.25 -9.79 2.11
C MET A 30 1.35 -9.61 1.06
N THR A 31 1.56 -8.39 0.54
CA THR A 31 2.71 -8.11 -0.32
C THR A 31 4.02 -8.32 0.41
N SER A 32 4.10 -7.84 1.65
CA SER A 32 5.30 -7.98 2.48
C SER A 32 5.60 -9.44 2.80
N ALA A 33 4.57 -10.26 3.06
CA ALA A 33 4.70 -11.69 3.23
C ALA A 33 5.19 -12.39 1.95
N ALA A 34 4.66 -11.99 0.78
CA ALA A 34 5.13 -12.51 -0.51
C ALA A 34 6.62 -12.20 -0.75
N LEU A 35 7.03 -10.95 -0.45
CA LEU A 35 8.43 -10.54 -0.53
C LEU A 35 9.28 -11.31 0.48
N LEU A 36 8.87 -11.41 1.74
CA LEU A 36 9.57 -12.19 2.77
C LEU A 36 9.82 -13.64 2.32
N LEU A 37 8.79 -14.31 1.80
CA LEU A 37 8.91 -15.66 1.27
C LEU A 37 9.94 -15.74 0.13
N LEU A 38 10.00 -14.71 -0.72
CA LEU A 38 11.01 -14.61 -1.77
C LEU A 38 12.43 -14.47 -1.17
N TYR A 39 12.61 -13.62 -0.17
CA TYR A 39 13.89 -13.45 0.54
C TYR A 39 14.34 -14.73 1.25
N VAL A 40 13.43 -15.46 1.89
CA VAL A 40 13.72 -16.73 2.56
C VAL A 40 14.05 -17.83 1.55
N SER A 41 13.32 -17.90 0.42
CA SER A 41 13.50 -18.95 -0.58
C SER A 41 14.78 -18.80 -1.40
N TYR A 42 15.19 -17.57 -1.74
CA TYR A 42 16.37 -17.31 -2.58
C TYR A 42 17.60 -16.85 -1.80
N GLY A 43 17.45 -16.66 -0.49
CA GLY A 43 18.49 -16.19 0.40
C GLY A 43 18.64 -14.68 0.42
N PHE A 44 18.88 -14.14 1.61
CA PHE A 44 18.91 -12.71 1.88
C PHE A 44 19.97 -11.95 1.05
N LYS A 45 21.21 -12.45 1.02
CA LYS A 45 22.34 -11.82 0.31
C LYS A 45 22.10 -11.75 -1.21
N THR A 46 21.56 -12.82 -1.78
CA THR A 46 21.20 -12.89 -3.21
C THR A 46 20.06 -11.93 -3.51
N MET A 47 19.03 -11.91 -2.67
CA MET A 47 17.86 -11.08 -2.90
C MET A 47 18.12 -9.59 -2.72
N LYS A 48 18.95 -9.18 -1.76
CA LYS A 48 19.40 -7.79 -1.62
C LYS A 48 20.20 -7.30 -2.84
N ARG A 49 20.89 -8.19 -3.56
CA ARG A 49 21.60 -7.85 -4.80
C ARG A 49 20.66 -7.64 -5.99
N ILE A 50 19.57 -8.40 -6.04
CA ILE A 50 18.56 -8.36 -7.12
C ILE A 50 17.56 -7.22 -6.87
N ILE A 51 17.00 -7.14 -5.66
CA ILE A 51 16.02 -6.13 -5.24
C ILE A 51 16.77 -5.00 -4.54
N LYS A 52 17.21 -4.02 -5.35
CA LYS A 52 17.89 -2.81 -4.87
C LYS A 52 16.90 -1.69 -4.53
N VAL A 53 15.86 -2.03 -3.75
CA VAL A 53 14.80 -1.09 -3.37
C VAL A 53 15.05 -0.57 -1.97
N ASN A 54 14.99 0.75 -1.79
CA ASN A 54 15.01 1.35 -0.46
C ASN A 54 13.59 1.43 0.11
N PHE A 55 13.23 0.43 0.92
CA PHE A 55 11.91 0.36 1.56
C PHE A 55 11.61 1.53 2.51
N ARG A 56 12.63 2.27 2.99
CA ARG A 56 12.40 3.50 3.77
C ARG A 56 11.76 4.60 2.93
N MET A 57 12.06 4.66 1.63
CA MET A 57 11.42 5.63 0.73
C MET A 57 9.93 5.34 0.56
N PHE A 58 9.52 4.06 0.60
CA PHE A 58 8.11 3.68 0.49
C PHE A 58 7.29 4.23 1.66
N ILE A 59 7.89 4.31 2.86
CA ILE A 59 7.28 4.94 4.03
C ILE A 59 7.03 6.43 3.74
N GLY A 60 8.06 7.14 3.28
CA GLY A 60 7.96 8.58 2.98
C GLY A 60 6.93 8.87 1.90
N PHE A 61 6.96 8.13 0.79
CA PHE A 61 5.98 8.30 -0.30
C PHE A 61 4.57 7.90 0.12
N GLY A 62 4.40 6.80 0.85
CA GLY A 62 3.09 6.36 1.32
C GLY A 62 2.44 7.36 2.28
N LEU A 63 3.21 7.88 3.24
CA LEU A 63 2.74 8.94 4.14
C LEU A 63 2.43 10.23 3.38
N LEU A 64 3.28 10.63 2.43
CA LEU A 64 3.04 11.80 1.60
C LEU A 64 1.72 11.67 0.83
N ILE A 65 1.47 10.53 0.18
CA ILE A 65 0.24 10.27 -0.57
C ILE A 65 -0.99 10.32 0.37
N ALA A 66 -0.92 9.67 1.53
CA ALA A 66 -2.02 9.66 2.50
C ALA A 66 -2.33 11.08 3.02
N VAL A 67 -1.30 11.85 3.36
CA VAL A 67 -1.45 13.23 3.86
C VAL A 67 -1.95 14.16 2.76
N LEU A 68 -1.40 14.07 1.54
CA LEU A 68 -1.87 14.87 0.41
C LEU A 68 -3.32 14.56 0.05
N THR A 69 -3.74 13.31 0.18
CA THR A 69 -5.14 12.92 -0.02
C THR A 69 -6.05 13.56 1.04
N GLY A 70 -5.64 13.55 2.31
CA GLY A 70 -6.37 14.23 3.39
C GLY A 70 -6.37 15.76 3.30
N ILE A 71 -5.28 16.37 2.83
CA ILE A 71 -5.20 17.82 2.55
C ILE A 71 -6.07 18.17 1.32
N GLY A 72 -6.16 17.27 0.35
CA GLY A 72 -7.06 17.38 -0.80
C GLY A 72 -8.49 17.72 -0.39
N SER A 73 -8.98 17.11 0.70
CA SER A 73 -10.31 17.39 1.28
C SER A 73 -10.52 18.87 1.65
N PHE A 74 -9.49 19.60 2.07
CA PHE A 74 -9.61 21.02 2.40
C PHE A 74 -9.86 21.90 1.17
N PHE A 75 -9.36 21.51 -0.02
CA PHE A 75 -9.67 22.22 -1.25
C PHE A 75 -11.16 22.08 -1.65
N PHE A 76 -11.83 21.05 -1.14
CA PHE A 76 -13.28 20.86 -1.28
C PHE A 76 -14.08 21.44 -0.11
N ASN A 77 -13.43 22.21 0.79
CA ASN A 77 -14.05 22.90 1.92
C ASN A 77 -14.76 21.96 2.92
N VAL A 78 -14.28 20.72 3.01
CA VAL A 78 -14.75 19.71 3.97
C VAL A 78 -13.67 19.39 5.01
N PRO A 79 -14.03 18.82 6.18
CA PRO A 79 -13.06 18.51 7.22
C PRO A 79 -11.96 17.53 6.75
N PHE A 80 -10.81 17.54 7.42
CA PHE A 80 -9.70 16.61 7.15
C PHE A 80 -10.18 15.16 7.15
N LEU A 81 -9.77 14.36 6.16
CA LEU A 81 -10.23 12.97 5.97
C LEU A 81 -11.76 12.83 5.82
N SER A 82 -12.50 13.92 5.59
CA SER A 82 -13.88 13.81 5.17
C SER A 82 -13.89 13.37 3.72
N HIS A 83 -14.18 12.08 3.52
CA HIS A 83 -14.67 11.56 2.25
C HIS A 83 -15.88 12.43 1.90
N THR A 84 -15.67 13.36 0.98
CA THR A 84 -16.60 14.44 0.70
C THR A 84 -17.86 13.80 0.17
N PHE A 85 -19.01 13.97 0.85
CA PHE A 85 -20.38 13.69 0.36
C PHE A 85 -20.68 14.51 -0.90
N ALA A 86 -19.96 14.21 -1.96
CA ALA A 86 -19.97 14.94 -3.20
C ALA A 86 -20.48 13.92 -4.22
N HIS A 87 -21.81 13.80 -4.26
CA HIS A 87 -22.55 13.13 -5.32
C HIS A 87 -22.31 13.83 -6.68
N PHE A 88 -21.07 13.83 -7.16
CA PHE A 88 -20.76 14.13 -8.56
C PHE A 88 -20.88 12.82 -9.32
N HIS A 89 -22.12 12.54 -9.70
CA HIS A 89 -22.60 11.33 -10.38
C HIS A 89 -21.95 11.03 -11.75
N HIS A 90 -20.94 11.78 -12.20
CA HIS A 90 -20.46 11.71 -13.58
C HIS A 90 -18.93 11.93 -13.69
N VAL A 91 -18.13 10.92 -13.32
CA VAL A 91 -16.82 10.70 -13.96
C VAL A 91 -16.90 9.38 -14.72
N PRO A 92 -17.17 9.41 -16.05
CA PRO A 92 -17.59 8.24 -16.84
C PRO A 92 -16.53 7.13 -17.00
N VAL A 93 -15.35 7.26 -16.39
CA VAL A 93 -14.27 6.26 -16.45
C VAL A 93 -13.79 5.79 -15.07
N ILE A 94 -13.98 6.57 -13.98
CA ILE A 94 -13.36 6.31 -12.66
C ILE A 94 -14.40 6.03 -11.55
N GLY A 95 -15.70 6.26 -11.80
CA GLY A 95 -16.74 6.12 -10.77
C GLY A 95 -16.79 7.35 -9.85
N GLU A 96 -17.38 7.21 -8.66
CA GLU A 96 -17.54 8.32 -7.71
C GLU A 96 -16.17 8.82 -7.19
N ILE A 97 -16.03 10.14 -7.05
CA ILE A 97 -14.79 10.79 -6.59
C ILE A 97 -14.42 10.32 -5.17
N GLU A 98 -15.41 9.94 -4.36
CA GLU A 98 -15.25 9.35 -3.03
C GLU A 98 -14.44 8.05 -3.08
N LEU A 99 -14.75 7.16 -4.04
CA LEU A 99 -13.99 5.92 -4.25
C LEU A 99 -12.54 6.23 -4.66
N ALA A 100 -12.33 7.22 -5.53
CA ALA A 100 -10.99 7.59 -5.98
C ALA A 100 -10.13 8.12 -4.83
N THR A 101 -10.67 9.00 -3.98
CA THR A 101 -9.95 9.55 -2.82
C THR A 101 -9.70 8.52 -1.72
N ALA A 102 -10.68 7.65 -1.43
CA ALA A 102 -10.49 6.54 -0.50
C ALA A 102 -9.41 5.56 -0.99
N MET A 103 -9.42 5.21 -2.27
CA MET A 103 -8.37 4.39 -2.90
C MET A 103 -6.98 5.02 -2.81
N LEU A 104 -6.88 6.32 -3.03
CA LEU A 104 -5.62 7.07 -2.93
C LEU A 104 -5.07 7.05 -1.51
N PHE A 105 -5.93 7.25 -0.51
CA PHE A 105 -5.53 7.13 0.90
C PHE A 105 -5.05 5.71 1.22
N ASP A 106 -5.83 4.70 0.83
CA ASP A 106 -5.49 3.29 1.03
C ASP A 106 -4.21 2.88 0.30
N LEU A 107 -3.93 3.45 -0.87
CA LEU A 107 -2.67 3.26 -1.59
C LEU A 107 -1.48 3.81 -0.77
N GLY A 108 -1.65 4.97 -0.15
CA GLY A 108 -0.67 5.53 0.78
C GLY A 108 -0.41 4.61 1.97
N VAL A 109 -1.46 4.06 2.57
CA VAL A 109 -1.37 3.07 3.65
C VAL A 109 -0.66 1.80 3.17
N TYR A 110 -1.05 1.26 2.01
CA TYR A 110 -0.45 0.06 1.41
C TYR A 110 1.06 0.19 1.22
N LEU A 111 1.51 1.30 0.63
CA LEU A 111 2.94 1.58 0.42
C LEU A 111 3.69 1.74 1.75
N THR A 112 3.08 2.44 2.72
CA THR A 112 3.67 2.65 4.05
C THR A 112 3.86 1.33 4.77
N VAL A 113 2.85 0.45 4.75
CA VAL A 113 2.91 -0.87 5.38
C VAL A 113 4.02 -1.72 4.76
N ILE A 114 4.11 -1.78 3.43
CA ILE A 114 5.20 -2.49 2.75
C ILE A 114 6.56 -1.93 3.17
N GLY A 115 6.69 -0.61 3.17
CA GLY A 115 7.92 0.08 3.54
C GLY A 115 8.37 -0.25 4.96
N VAL A 116 7.47 -0.15 5.94
CA VAL A 116 7.74 -0.41 7.35
C VAL A 116 8.07 -1.88 7.58
N THR A 117 7.22 -2.79 7.12
CA THR A 117 7.37 -4.23 7.35
C THR A 117 8.66 -4.76 6.73
N MET A 118 8.95 -4.42 5.47
CA MET A 118 10.20 -4.83 4.84
C MET A 118 11.41 -4.18 5.50
N THR A 119 11.35 -2.90 5.87
CA THR A 119 12.47 -2.25 6.56
C THR A 119 12.80 -2.96 7.88
N ILE A 120 11.80 -3.31 8.69
CA ILE A 120 12.00 -4.04 9.95
C ILE A 120 12.64 -5.40 9.68
N ILE A 121 12.05 -6.20 8.79
CA ILE A 121 12.52 -7.54 8.46
C ILE A 121 13.97 -7.50 7.96
N LEU A 122 14.27 -6.63 6.99
CA LEU A 122 15.60 -6.56 6.39
C LEU A 122 16.65 -6.08 7.40
N THR A 123 16.27 -5.16 8.30
CA THR A 123 17.18 -4.69 9.35
C THR A 123 17.52 -5.81 10.32
N ILE A 124 16.53 -6.59 10.77
CA ILE A 124 16.75 -7.74 11.66
C ILE A 124 17.59 -8.83 10.97
N ALA A 125 17.28 -9.12 9.71
CA ALA A 125 18.00 -10.15 8.95
C ALA A 125 19.45 -9.77 8.64
N GLU A 126 19.77 -8.47 8.55
CA GLU A 126 21.15 -7.98 8.41
C GLU A 126 21.95 -8.06 9.70
N ASP A 127 21.30 -7.84 10.84
CA ASP A 127 21.97 -7.91 12.16
C ASP A 127 22.27 -9.37 12.59
N ALA A 128 21.50 -10.32 12.07
CA ALA A 128 21.63 -11.74 12.40
C ALA A 128 22.69 -12.52 11.58
N GLY A 129 23.36 -11.90 10.60
CA GLY A 129 24.25 -12.60 9.65
C GLY A 129 25.54 -11.88 9.28
#